data_AF-A0AB74LTQ5-F1
#
_entry.id   AF-A0AB74LTQ5-F1
#
_cell.length_a   1.000
_cell.length_b   1.000
_cell.length_c   1.000
_cell.angle_alpha   90.00
_cell.angle_beta   90.00
_cell.angle_gamma   90.00
#
_symmetry.space_group_name_H-M   'P 1'
#
loop_
_entity.id
_entity.type
_entity.pdbx_description
1 polymer ?
#
loop_
_entity_poly.entity_id
_entity_poly.type
_entity_poly.pdbx_seq_one_letter_code
_entity_poly.pdbx_strand_id
1 'polypeptide(L)'
;MADLSRRGVLGAFLVLVSSRVPAMASDRVLPAIRWAEKADATYTASGRVAADLTASGLPMPAGWRAYRASLAHVRRLARLDLYALTPTTPEAAAALAAYHTARVERAGSAGARRAARRQLRKVFARPGAVLPPRPT
;
A
#
# COMPACT_ATOMS: atom_id res chain seq x y z
N MET A 1 19.01 26.76 3.36
CA MET A 1 17.65 26.20 3.52
C MET A 1 17.14 25.84 2.14
N ALA A 2 17.02 24.56 1.81
CA ALA A 2 16.58 24.15 0.48
C ALA A 2 15.05 24.13 0.44
N ASP A 3 14.47 25.07 -0.29
CA ASP A 3 13.05 25.08 -0.63
C ASP A 3 12.71 23.80 -1.41
N LEU A 4 12.12 22.83 -0.71
CA LEU A 4 11.35 21.75 -1.32
C LEU A 4 10.09 22.39 -1.94
N SER A 5 10.29 22.99 -3.11
CA SER A 5 9.28 23.72 -3.86
C SER A 5 8.03 22.86 -4.05
N ARG A 6 6.85 23.48 -3.94
CA ARG A 6 5.53 22.90 -4.26
C ARG A 6 5.55 22.06 -5.56
N ARG A 7 6.41 22.46 -6.51
CA ARG A 7 6.64 21.78 -7.79
C ARG A 7 7.33 20.41 -7.66
N GLY A 8 8.23 20.23 -6.69
CA GLY A 8 8.89 18.95 -6.41
C GLY A 8 7.92 17.91 -5.83
N VAL A 9 7.03 18.33 -4.93
CA VAL A 9 6.00 17.45 -4.35
C VAL A 9 4.94 17.07 -5.40
N LEU A 10 4.48 18.04 -6.20
CA LEU A 10 3.55 17.78 -7.31
C LEU A 10 4.19 16.96 -8.43
N GLY A 11 5.47 17.19 -8.73
CA GLY A 11 6.23 16.41 -9.71
C GLY A 11 6.40 14.95 -9.26
N ALA A 12 6.72 14.71 -7.99
CA ALA A 12 6.78 13.37 -7.43
C ALA A 12 5.40 12.67 -7.45
N PHE A 13 4.32 13.41 -7.18
CA PHE A 13 2.96 12.89 -7.26
C PHE A 13 2.54 12.56 -8.70
N LEU A 14 2.84 13.42 -9.67
CA LEU A 14 2.55 13.19 -11.10
C LEU A 14 3.36 12.03 -11.67
N VAL A 15 4.66 11.93 -11.36
CA VAL A 15 5.49 10.78 -11.76
C VAL A 15 4.93 9.48 -11.16
N LEU A 16 4.43 9.52 -9.92
CA LEU A 16 3.82 8.38 -9.27
C LEU A 16 2.51 7.95 -9.97
N VAL A 17 1.64 8.91 -10.30
CA VAL A 17 0.36 8.65 -10.99
C VAL A 17 0.57 8.20 -12.44
N SER A 18 1.52 8.79 -13.16
CA SER A 18 1.83 8.48 -14.56
C SER A 18 2.55 7.13 -14.73
N SER A 19 3.09 6.55 -13.66
CA SER A 19 3.74 5.22 -13.72
C SER A 19 2.77 4.04 -13.85
N ARG A 20 1.46 4.30 -14.01
CA ARG A 20 0.46 3.28 -14.38
C ARG A 20 0.69 2.79 -15.82
N VAL A 21 1.60 1.85 -15.98
CA VAL A 21 1.75 1.09 -17.24
C VAL A 21 0.68 0.00 -17.28
N PRO A 22 -0.17 -0.05 -18.33
CA PRO A 22 -1.13 -1.13 -18.51
C PRO A 22 -0.40 -2.36 -19.07
N ALA A 23 0.08 -3.26 -18.20
CA ALA A 23 0.55 -4.58 -18.62
C ALA A 23 -0.64 -5.54 -18.81
N MET A 24 -0.73 -6.18 -19.97
CA MET A 24 -1.74 -7.20 -20.30
C MET A 24 -1.54 -8.50 -19.52
N ALA A 25 -2.64 -9.25 -19.38
CA ALA A 25 -2.82 -10.63 -18.88
C ALA A 25 -1.50 -11.44 -18.76
N SER A 26 -1.00 -11.86 -17.59
CA SER A 26 -1.67 -12.67 -16.57
C SER A 26 -1.20 -12.41 -15.13
N ASP A 27 -0.26 -11.49 -14.87
CA ASP A 27 0.31 -11.30 -13.52
C ASP A 27 0.28 -9.85 -13.04
N ARG A 28 -0.92 -9.27 -12.94
CA ARG A 28 -1.10 -7.93 -12.35
C ARG A 28 -0.94 -7.90 -10.83
N VAL A 29 -0.91 -9.07 -10.18
CA VAL A 29 -0.87 -9.18 -8.72
C VAL A 29 0.46 -8.66 -8.18
N LEU A 30 1.60 -9.06 -8.74
CA LEU A 30 2.91 -8.60 -8.25
C LEU A 30 3.12 -7.07 -8.43
N PRO A 31 2.80 -6.46 -9.59
CA PRO A 31 2.77 -5.00 -9.72
C PRO A 31 1.81 -4.32 -8.74
N ALA A 32 0.61 -4.87 -8.53
CA ALA A 32 -0.36 -4.31 -7.57
C ALA A 32 0.11 -4.42 -6.11
N ILE A 33 0.82 -5.48 -5.75
CA ILE A 33 1.47 -5.61 -4.43
C ILE A 33 2.52 -4.52 -4.28
N ARG A 34 3.44 -4.37 -5.24
CA ARG A 34 4.47 -3.32 -5.22
C ARG A 34 3.87 -1.92 -5.09
N TRP A 35 2.76 -1.67 -5.79
CA TRP A 35 2.01 -0.42 -5.68
C TRP A 35 1.41 -0.22 -4.29
N ALA A 36 0.76 -1.23 -3.73
CA ALA A 36 0.17 -1.18 -2.40
C ALA A 36 1.23 -0.98 -1.30
N GLU A 37 2.38 -1.64 -1.42
CA GLU A 37 3.54 -1.45 -0.54
C GLU A 37 4.08 -0.03 -0.59
N LYS A 38 4.26 0.51 -1.79
CA LYS A 38 4.69 1.90 -1.98
C LYS A 38 3.73 2.88 -1.31
N ALA A 39 2.42 2.71 -1.54
CA ALA A 39 1.40 3.57 -0.92
C ALA A 39 1.37 3.44 0.62
N ASP A 40 1.54 2.23 1.15
CA ASP A 40 1.67 1.98 2.59
C ASP A 40 2.92 2.66 3.18
N ALA A 41 4.06 2.52 2.50
CA ALA A 41 5.34 3.11 2.90
C ALA A 41 5.26 4.63 2.90
N THR A 42 4.72 5.26 1.85
CA THR A 42 4.55 6.72 1.77
C THR A 42 3.64 7.25 2.88
N TYR A 43 2.52 6.56 3.15
CA TYR A 43 1.65 6.95 4.27
C TYR A 43 2.37 6.83 5.62
N THR A 44 3.17 5.79 5.81
CA THR A 44 3.93 5.57 7.06
C THR A 44 5.03 6.62 7.22
N ALA A 45 5.79 6.89 6.16
CA ALA A 45 6.83 7.91 6.12
C ALA A 45 6.27 9.30 6.44
N SER A 46 5.12 9.67 5.87
CA SER A 46 4.45 10.93 6.23
C SER A 46 4.08 10.98 7.73
N GLY A 47 3.71 9.85 8.34
CA GLY A 47 3.45 9.79 9.78
C GLY A 47 4.70 10.08 10.61
N ARG A 48 5.86 9.55 10.19
CA ARG A 48 7.15 9.81 10.85
C ARG A 48 7.55 11.28 10.73
N VAL A 49 7.45 11.86 9.53
CA VAL A 49 7.72 13.30 9.32
C VAL A 49 6.85 14.16 10.25
N ALA A 50 5.56 13.82 10.41
CA ALA A 50 4.70 14.55 11.35
C ALA A 50 5.17 14.40 12.81
N ALA A 51 5.60 13.21 13.22
CA ALA A 51 6.12 12.95 14.55
C ALA A 51 7.43 13.72 14.79
N ASP A 52 8.34 13.72 13.83
CA ASP A 52 9.64 14.42 13.92
C ASP A 52 9.46 15.94 14.02
N LEU A 53 8.55 16.51 13.23
CA LEU A 53 8.20 17.94 13.33
C LEU A 53 7.61 18.28 14.69
N THR A 54 6.71 17.43 15.20
CA THR A 54 6.09 17.62 16.51
C THR A 54 7.12 17.54 17.63
N ALA A 55 8.01 16.55 17.58
CA ALA A 55 9.10 16.36 18.55
C ALA A 55 10.10 17.54 18.52
N SER A 56 10.29 18.15 17.35
CA SER A 56 11.16 19.32 17.15
C SER A 56 10.48 20.65 17.48
N GLY A 57 9.22 20.64 17.93
CA GLY A 57 8.44 21.86 18.20
C GLY A 57 8.14 22.71 16.96
N LEU A 58 8.31 22.16 15.76
CA LEU A 58 8.11 22.87 14.50
C LEU A 58 6.64 22.85 14.10
N PRO A 59 6.13 23.94 13.50
CA PRO A 59 4.75 23.98 13.02
C PRO A 59 4.57 23.00 11.86
N MET A 60 3.38 22.40 11.80
CA MET A 60 3.03 21.52 10.69
C MET A 60 2.81 22.33 9.41
N PRO A 61 3.26 21.85 8.23
CA PRO A 61 3.06 22.57 6.97
C PRO A 61 1.58 22.86 6.68
N ALA A 62 1.30 24.01 6.08
CA ALA A 62 -0.05 24.35 5.63
C ALA A 62 -0.59 23.26 4.68
N GLY A 63 -1.82 22.81 4.92
CA GLY A 63 -2.45 21.75 4.11
C GLY A 63 -1.98 20.33 4.45
N TRP A 64 -1.15 20.13 5.47
CA TRP A 64 -0.66 18.79 5.86
C TRP A 64 -1.78 17.78 6.12
N ARG A 65 -2.87 18.22 6.75
CA ARG A 65 -4.04 17.36 6.99
C ARG A 65 -4.67 16.88 5.68
N ALA A 66 -4.80 17.75 4.68
CA ALA A 66 -5.32 17.40 3.37
C ALA A 66 -4.37 16.45 2.62
N TYR A 67 -3.07 16.69 2.69
CA TYR A 67 -2.04 15.78 2.16
C TYR A 67 -2.10 14.39 2.82
N ARG A 68 -2.23 14.33 4.14
CA ARG A 68 -2.39 13.06 4.87
C ARG A 68 -3.67 12.33 4.47
N ALA A 69 -4.77 13.05 4.26
CA ALA A 69 -6.02 12.48 3.79
C ALA A 69 -5.90 11.93 2.35
N SER A 70 -5.22 12.63 1.44
CA SER A 70 -5.00 12.14 0.07
C SER A 70 -4.11 10.89 0.05
N LEU A 71 -3.05 10.84 0.87
CA LEU A 71 -2.25 9.62 1.03
C LEU A 71 -3.07 8.46 1.60
N ALA A 72 -3.93 8.71 2.59
CA ALA A 72 -4.83 7.68 3.12
C ALA A 72 -5.78 7.14 2.04
N HIS A 73 -6.26 8.04 1.16
CA HIS A 73 -7.12 7.70 0.03
C HIS A 73 -6.37 6.85 -1.02
N VAL A 74 -5.19 7.29 -1.47
CA VAL A 74 -4.34 6.54 -2.42
C VAL A 74 -4.02 5.14 -1.87
N ARG A 75 -3.65 5.05 -0.59
CA ARG A 75 -3.41 3.77 0.09
C ARG A 75 -4.65 2.87 0.08
N ARG A 76 -5.84 3.44 0.28
CA ARG A 76 -7.11 2.69 0.22
C ARG A 76 -7.35 2.18 -1.21
N LEU A 77 -7.18 3.03 -2.23
CA LEU A 77 -7.36 2.64 -3.63
C LEU A 77 -6.38 1.54 -4.05
N ALA A 78 -5.08 1.68 -3.74
CA ALA A 78 -4.08 0.67 -4.06
C ALA A 78 -4.43 -0.72 -3.50
N ARG A 79 -5.00 -0.75 -2.29
CA ARG A 79 -5.47 -1.99 -1.66
C ARG A 79 -6.72 -2.55 -2.34
N LEU A 80 -7.68 -1.69 -2.69
CA LEU A 80 -8.88 -2.11 -3.41
C LEU A 80 -8.52 -2.68 -4.79
N ASP A 81 -7.61 -2.03 -5.51
CA ASP A 81 -7.07 -2.50 -6.79
C ASP A 81 -6.43 -3.89 -6.63
N LEU A 82 -5.55 -4.06 -5.62
CA LEU A 82 -4.95 -5.35 -5.32
C LEU A 82 -6.02 -6.42 -4.99
N TYR A 83 -7.05 -6.06 -4.25
CA TYR A 83 -8.14 -6.99 -3.89
C TYR A 83 -9.11 -7.26 -5.04
N ALA A 84 -9.12 -6.47 -6.10
CA ALA A 84 -9.90 -6.80 -7.29
C ALA A 84 -9.26 -7.94 -8.08
N LEU A 85 -7.96 -8.17 -7.91
CA LEU A 85 -7.21 -9.19 -8.62
C LEU A 85 -7.36 -10.57 -7.96
N THR A 86 -7.25 -11.61 -8.79
CA THR A 86 -7.24 -13.01 -8.38
C THR A 86 -5.83 -13.56 -8.62
N PRO A 87 -5.15 -14.11 -7.61
CA PRO A 87 -3.85 -14.74 -7.79
C PRO A 87 -4.01 -16.06 -8.54
N THR A 88 -3.53 -16.13 -9.77
CA THR A 88 -3.61 -17.32 -10.64
C THR A 88 -2.32 -18.15 -10.63
N THR A 89 -1.27 -17.69 -9.93
CA THR A 89 0.01 -18.40 -9.80
C THR A 89 0.36 -18.64 -8.32
N PRO A 90 1.09 -19.72 -7.98
CA PRO A 90 1.55 -19.97 -6.61
C PRO A 90 2.44 -18.85 -6.08
N GLU A 91 3.26 -18.25 -6.95
CA GLU A 91 4.13 -17.11 -6.61
C GLU A 91 3.32 -15.87 -6.22
N ALA A 92 2.30 -15.51 -7.02
CA ALA A 92 1.41 -14.40 -6.70
C ALA A 92 0.63 -14.65 -5.39
N ALA A 93 0.20 -15.89 -5.15
CA ALA A 93 -0.48 -16.29 -3.92
C ALA A 93 0.44 -16.17 -2.70
N ALA A 94 1.68 -16.64 -2.80
CA ALA A 94 2.70 -16.52 -1.76
C ALA A 94 3.05 -15.06 -1.46
N ALA A 95 3.27 -14.25 -2.50
CA ALA A 95 3.55 -12.82 -2.37
C ALA A 95 2.38 -12.07 -1.71
N LEU A 96 1.13 -12.40 -2.06
CA LEU A 96 -0.04 -11.79 -1.44
C LEU A 96 -0.16 -12.15 0.06
N ALA A 97 0.15 -13.40 0.42
CA ALA A 97 0.20 -13.83 1.81
C ALA A 97 1.30 -13.10 2.60
N ALA A 98 2.51 -13.03 2.04
CA ALA A 98 3.65 -12.32 2.64
C ALA A 98 3.36 -10.83 2.85
N TYR A 99 2.79 -10.15 1.85
CA TYR A 99 2.36 -8.75 1.96
C TYR A 99 1.40 -8.55 3.14
N HIS A 100 0.43 -9.46 3.31
CA HIS A 100 -0.53 -9.37 4.40
C HIS A 100 0.10 -9.66 5.77
N THR A 101 1.04 -10.60 5.88
CA THR A 101 1.82 -10.84 7.11
C THR A 101 2.59 -9.60 7.53
N ALA A 102 3.39 -9.04 6.62
CA ALA A 102 4.18 -7.83 6.88
C ALA A 102 3.29 -6.64 7.26
N ARG A 103 2.11 -6.50 6.64
CA ARG A 103 1.14 -5.47 6.98
C ARG A 103 0.56 -5.67 8.38
N VAL A 104 0.25 -6.91 8.74
CA VAL A 104 -0.33 -7.24 10.04
C VAL A 104 0.66 -6.96 11.16
N GLU A 105 1.93 -7.32 10.96
CA GLU A 105 3.02 -7.02 11.88
C GLU A 105 3.15 -5.50 12.09
N ARG A 106 3.18 -4.72 11.00
CA ARG A 106 3.20 -3.25 11.06
C ARG A 106 2.01 -2.65 11.81
N ALA A 107 0.83 -3.27 11.73
CA ALA A 107 -0.37 -2.77 12.39
C ALA A 107 -0.46 -3.15 13.87
N GLY A 108 0.28 -4.18 14.32
CA GLY A 108 0.39 -4.58 15.73
C GLY A 108 -0.90 -5.04 16.43
N SER A 109 -2.05 -5.08 15.75
CA SER A 109 -3.36 -5.30 16.39
C SER A 109 -4.02 -6.62 16.01
N ALA A 110 -4.67 -7.26 17.00
CA ALA A 110 -5.48 -8.48 16.79
C ALA A 110 -6.61 -8.24 15.77
N GLY A 111 -7.19 -7.03 15.75
CA GLY A 111 -8.19 -6.61 14.77
C GLY A 111 -7.64 -6.60 13.35
N ALA A 112 -6.44 -6.03 13.13
CA ALA A 112 -5.81 -6.01 11.81
C ALA A 112 -5.53 -7.42 11.28
N ARG A 113 -5.08 -8.36 12.13
CA ARG A 113 -4.87 -9.75 11.70
C ARG A 113 -6.17 -10.43 11.29
N ARG A 114 -7.23 -10.26 12.09
CA ARG A 114 -8.56 -10.83 11.77
C ARG A 114 -9.09 -10.28 10.45
N ALA A 115 -8.98 -8.97 10.23
CA ALA A 115 -9.39 -8.33 8.98
C ALA A 115 -8.57 -8.82 7.78
N ALA A 116 -7.24 -8.94 7.92
CA ALA A 116 -6.37 -9.49 6.89
C ALA A 116 -6.73 -10.93 6.53
N ARG A 117 -6.91 -11.81 7.53
CA ARG A 117 -7.33 -13.20 7.31
C ARG A 117 -8.68 -13.31 6.62
N ARG A 118 -9.68 -12.52 7.04
CA ARG A 118 -10.98 -12.47 6.38
C ARG A 118 -10.85 -12.05 4.91
N GLN A 119 -9.99 -11.09 4.61
CA GLN A 119 -9.79 -10.63 3.25
C GLN A 119 -9.10 -11.69 2.38
N LEU A 120 -8.04 -12.33 2.87
CA LEU A 120 -7.37 -13.42 2.17
C LEU A 120 -8.32 -14.58 1.88
N ARG A 121 -9.16 -14.98 2.85
CA ARG A 121 -10.19 -16.01 2.65
C ARG A 121 -11.12 -15.66 1.47
N LYS A 122 -11.52 -14.39 1.35
CA LYS A 122 -12.37 -13.94 0.23
C LYS A 122 -11.66 -13.95 -1.11
N VAL A 123 -10.38 -13.59 -1.16
CA VAL A 123 -9.60 -13.59 -2.40
C VAL A 123 -9.35 -15.01 -2.89
N PHE A 124 -8.96 -15.91 -2.00
CA PHE A 124 -8.68 -17.32 -2.33
C PHE A 124 -9.92 -18.18 -2.53
N ALA A 125 -11.11 -17.72 -2.12
CA ALA A 125 -12.36 -18.39 -2.43
C ALA A 125 -12.87 -18.11 -3.86
N ARG A 126 -12.17 -17.26 -4.62
CA ARG A 126 -12.59 -16.91 -5.99
C ARG A 126 -12.28 -18.05 -6.96
N PRO A 127 -13.12 -18.28 -7.98
CA PRO A 127 -12.80 -19.20 -9.07
C PRO A 127 -11.44 -18.86 -9.71
N GLY A 128 -10.61 -19.86 -9.94
CA GLY A 128 -9.28 -19.71 -10.54
C GLY A 128 -8.20 -19.17 -9.60
N ALA A 129 -8.49 -18.96 -8.31
CA ALA A 129 -7.48 -18.57 -7.34
C ALA A 129 -6.59 -19.77 -6.96
N VAL A 130 -5.28 -19.56 -7.03
CA VAL A 130 -4.28 -20.51 -6.52
C VAL A 130 -4.01 -20.22 -5.04
N LEU A 131 -3.93 -21.28 -4.24
CA LEU A 131 -3.58 -21.19 -2.83
C LEU A 131 -2.07 -21.01 -2.63
N PRO A 132 -1.65 -20.26 -1.61
CA PRO A 132 -0.23 -20.18 -1.27
C PRO A 132 0.28 -21.57 -0.83
N PRO A 133 1.55 -21.91 -1.13
CA PRO A 133 2.14 -23.15 -0.67
C PRO A 133 2.07 -23.23 0.86
N ARG A 134 1.78 -24.43 1.39
CA ARG A 134 1.84 -24.65 2.85
C ARG A 134 3.29 -24.45 3.30
N PRO A 135 3.55 -23.71 4.39
CA PRO A 135 4.88 -23.67 4.96
C PRO A 135 5.27 -25.10 5.37
N THR A 136 6.37 -25.58 4.83
CA THR A 136 7.06 -26.80 5.25
C THR A 136 7.70 -26.61 6.61
#